data_AF-A0A9P7CJD7-F1
#
_entry.id   AF-A0A9P7CJD7-F1
#
_cell.length_a   1.000
_cell.length_b   1.000
_cell.length_c   1.000
_cell.angle_alpha   90.00
_cell.angle_beta   90.00
_cell.angle_gamma   90.00
#
_symmetry.space_group_name_H-M   'P 1'
#
loop_
_entity.id
_entity.type
_entity.pdbx_description
1 polymer ?
#
loop_
_entity_poly.entity_id
_entity_poly.type
_entity_poly.pdbx_seq_one_letter_code
_entity_poly.pdbx_strand_id
1 'polypeptide(L)'
;MVPIFLTFYRRFMKPIELVSHLIERFENDGYLPQPTEQQKRIHAILLLWLSHYWNDFYAPQPRKRLSCFLNQISTHYPFISHSLTPFTIEPPVNDPDCDWGSHSSSPCLNPPDPEFAGGQMDWMTPKEDLFSKASDRHLAQQLTLIESQLFCRIKASGHLLIPMLILFSLAS
;
A
#
# COMPACT_ATOMS: atom_id res chain seq x y z
N MET A 1 -20.58 0.39 5.26
CA MET A 1 -19.85 0.25 6.55
C MET A 1 -18.47 -0.41 6.39
N VAL A 2 -18.35 -1.57 5.73
CA VAL A 2 -17.04 -2.26 5.55
C VAL A 2 -15.96 -1.38 4.89
N PRO A 3 -16.23 -0.62 3.79
CA PRO A 3 -15.19 0.24 3.19
C PRO A 3 -14.66 1.32 4.15
N ILE A 4 -15.56 1.91 4.94
CA ILE A 4 -15.21 2.91 5.96
C ILE A 4 -14.29 2.26 7.00
N PHE A 5 -14.66 1.09 7.52
CA PHE A 5 -13.82 0.35 8.46
C PHE A 5 -12.44 0.03 7.89
N LEU A 6 -12.36 -0.53 6.68
CA LEU A 6 -11.08 -0.85 6.02
C LEU A 6 -10.22 0.38 5.73
N THR A 7 -10.82 1.57 5.65
CA THR A 7 -10.09 2.83 5.50
C THR A 7 -9.43 3.26 6.82
N PHE A 8 -10.10 3.06 7.95
CA PHE A 8 -9.67 3.63 9.24
C PHE A 8 -9.06 2.65 10.24
N TYR A 9 -9.17 1.34 10.03
CA TYR A 9 -8.72 0.35 11.02
C TYR A 9 -7.24 0.48 11.41
N ARG A 10 -6.39 0.95 10.48
CA ARG A 10 -4.96 1.17 10.72
C ARG A 10 -4.66 2.13 11.88
N ARG A 11 -5.62 2.97 12.27
CA ARG A 11 -5.50 3.87 13.42
C ARG A 11 -5.47 3.13 14.76
N PHE A 12 -5.96 1.90 14.80
CA PHE A 12 -6.15 1.15 16.05
C PHE A 12 -5.79 -0.34 15.96
N MET A 13 -5.38 -0.85 14.79
CA MET A 13 -5.03 -2.26 14.59
C MET A 13 -4.09 -2.43 13.40
N LYS A 14 -3.12 -3.36 13.50
CA LYS A 14 -2.21 -3.70 12.40
C LYS A 14 -2.90 -4.59 11.37
N PRO A 15 -2.51 -4.56 10.08
CA PRO A 15 -3.05 -5.47 9.06
C PRO A 15 -2.96 -6.95 9.44
N ILE A 16 -1.82 -7.38 10.00
CA ILE A 16 -1.61 -8.76 10.45
C ILE A 16 -2.58 -9.17 11.56
N GLU A 17 -2.92 -8.26 12.46
CA GLU A 17 -3.89 -8.52 13.53
C GLU A 17 -5.28 -8.67 12.93
N LEU A 18 -5.72 -7.73 12.08
CA LEU A 18 -7.05 -7.79 11.49
C LEU A 18 -7.26 -9.05 10.64
N VAL A 19 -6.29 -9.42 9.79
CA VAL A 19 -6.41 -10.63 8.97
C VAL A 19 -6.44 -11.88 9.84
N SER A 20 -5.67 -11.93 10.95
CA SER A 20 -5.69 -13.06 11.87
C SER A 20 -7.03 -13.21 12.56
N HIS A 21 -7.61 -12.12 13.08
CA HIS A 21 -8.95 -12.16 13.70
C HIS A 21 -10.05 -12.57 12.72
N LEU A 22 -9.97 -12.14 11.46
CA LEU A 22 -10.93 -12.55 10.42
C LEU A 22 -10.80 -14.04 10.12
N ILE A 23 -9.57 -14.56 9.99
CA ILE A 23 -9.32 -15.98 9.74
C ILE A 23 -9.77 -16.83 10.93
N GLU A 24 -9.42 -16.46 12.16
CA GLU A 24 -9.85 -17.18 13.36
C GLU A 24 -11.38 -17.25 13.47
N ARG A 25 -12.08 -16.14 13.17
CA ARG A 25 -13.54 -16.13 13.12
C ARG A 25 -14.11 -16.98 11.99
N PHE A 26 -13.38 -17.14 10.89
CA PHE A 26 -13.77 -18.02 9.80
C PHE A 26 -13.64 -19.49 10.22
N GLU A 27 -12.53 -19.83 10.87
CA GLU A 27 -12.17 -21.18 11.33
C GLU A 27 -13.08 -21.64 12.48
N ASN A 28 -13.49 -20.73 13.37
CA ASN A 28 -14.36 -21.03 14.51
C ASN A 28 -15.74 -21.58 14.14
N ASP A 29 -16.24 -21.25 12.94
CA ASP A 29 -17.51 -21.78 12.43
C ASP A 29 -17.38 -23.23 11.92
N GLY A 30 -16.15 -23.75 11.84
CA GLY A 30 -15.85 -25.08 11.33
C GLY A 30 -16.01 -25.20 9.81
N TYR A 31 -15.75 -26.40 9.28
CA TYR A 31 -15.77 -26.69 7.85
C TYR A 31 -16.99 -27.54 7.48
N LEU A 32 -18.17 -26.91 7.49
CA LEU A 32 -19.41 -27.53 7.05
C LEU A 32 -19.44 -27.66 5.51
N PRO A 33 -20.28 -28.55 4.92
CA PRO A 33 -20.37 -28.73 3.47
C PRO A 33 -20.71 -27.45 2.70
N GLN A 34 -21.37 -26.49 3.35
CA GLN A 34 -21.60 -25.16 2.80
C GLN A 34 -21.06 -24.10 3.76
N PRO A 35 -20.48 -23.00 3.23
CA PRO A 35 -20.01 -21.90 4.06
C PRO A 35 -21.17 -21.26 4.85
N THR A 36 -20.93 -20.95 6.12
CA THR A 36 -21.88 -20.19 6.94
C THR A 36 -22.05 -18.76 6.41
N GLU A 37 -23.12 -18.07 6.83
CA GLU A 37 -23.30 -16.65 6.50
C GLU A 37 -22.16 -15.78 7.04
N GLN A 38 -21.55 -16.15 8.16
CA GLN A 38 -20.39 -15.47 8.71
C GLN A 38 -19.14 -15.70 7.85
N GLN A 39 -18.88 -16.93 7.41
CA GLN A 39 -17.80 -17.25 6.49
C GLN A 39 -17.94 -16.51 5.15
N LYS A 40 -19.17 -16.43 4.59
CA LYS A 40 -19.45 -15.64 3.39
C LYS A 40 -19.18 -14.15 3.60
N ARG A 41 -19.56 -13.59 4.76
CA ARG A 41 -19.27 -12.19 5.10
C ARG A 41 -17.77 -11.92 5.21
N ILE A 42 -17.03 -12.81 5.88
CA ILE A 42 -15.58 -12.71 6.01
C ILE A 42 -14.91 -12.80 4.62
N HIS A 43 -15.34 -13.75 3.78
CA HIS A 43 -14.90 -13.83 2.39
C HIS A 43 -15.14 -12.53 1.63
N ALA A 44 -16.33 -11.95 1.71
CA ALA A 44 -16.63 -10.67 1.07
C ALA A 44 -15.75 -9.52 1.57
N ILE A 45 -15.45 -9.47 2.87
CA ILE A 45 -14.53 -8.49 3.47
C ILE A 45 -13.12 -8.68 2.89
N LEU A 46 -12.60 -9.92 2.89
CA LEU A 46 -11.28 -10.24 2.37
C LEU A 46 -11.16 -9.92 0.88
N LEU A 47 -12.18 -10.24 0.09
CA LEU A 47 -12.21 -9.95 -1.35
C LEU A 47 -12.16 -8.45 -1.61
N LEU A 48 -12.99 -7.67 -0.90
CA LEU A 48 -12.97 -6.21 -1.00
C LEU A 48 -11.62 -5.64 -0.59
N TRP A 49 -11.09 -6.12 0.54
CA TRP A 49 -9.83 -5.67 1.12
C TRP A 49 -8.67 -5.90 0.16
N LEU A 50 -8.56 -7.11 -0.39
CA LEU A 50 -7.53 -7.47 -1.36
C LEU A 50 -7.70 -6.76 -2.71
N SER A 51 -8.92 -6.46 -3.12
CA SER A 51 -9.17 -5.76 -4.39
C SER A 51 -8.82 -4.26 -4.31
N HIS A 52 -9.00 -3.61 -3.16
CA HIS A 52 -8.94 -2.14 -3.05
C HIS A 52 -7.80 -1.63 -2.15
N TYR A 53 -7.34 -2.43 -1.19
CA TYR A 53 -6.28 -2.06 -0.25
C TYR A 53 -5.20 -3.15 -0.13
N TRP A 54 -4.84 -3.76 -1.27
CA TRP A 54 -3.83 -4.82 -1.36
C TRP A 54 -2.47 -4.47 -0.73
N ASN A 55 -2.13 -3.17 -0.62
CA ASN A 55 -0.86 -2.70 -0.05
C ASN A 55 -0.65 -3.16 1.41
N ASP A 56 -1.73 -3.44 2.14
CA ASP A 56 -1.64 -4.01 3.49
C ASP A 56 -0.99 -5.40 3.50
N PHE A 57 -1.01 -6.07 2.36
CA PHE A 57 -0.41 -7.38 2.13
C PHE A 57 0.94 -7.25 1.41
N TYR A 58 1.53 -6.05 1.34
CA TYR A 58 2.91 -5.84 0.88
C TYR A 58 3.92 -6.41 1.88
N ALA A 59 3.64 -6.28 3.17
CA ALA A 59 4.44 -6.92 4.20
C ALA A 59 4.32 -8.46 4.12
N PRO A 60 5.43 -9.22 4.32
CA PRO A 60 5.41 -10.66 4.16
C PRO A 60 4.55 -11.37 5.21
N GLN A 61 4.39 -10.79 6.41
CA GLN A 61 3.63 -11.42 7.50
C GLN A 61 2.13 -11.60 7.19
N PRO A 62 1.34 -10.53 6.92
CA PRO A 62 -0.08 -10.67 6.61
C PRO A 62 -0.33 -11.51 5.35
N ARG A 63 0.56 -11.40 4.35
CA ARG A 63 0.47 -12.23 3.14
C ARG A 63 0.68 -13.70 3.44
N LYS A 64 1.75 -14.07 4.15
CA LYS A 64 2.00 -15.48 4.52
C LYS A 64 0.83 -16.06 5.30
N ARG A 65 0.27 -15.32 6.26
CA ARG A 65 -0.90 -15.77 7.03
C ARG A 65 -2.10 -16.04 6.13
N LEU A 66 -2.37 -15.13 5.20
CA LEU A 66 -3.44 -15.30 4.21
C LEU A 66 -3.19 -16.49 3.28
N SER A 67 -1.99 -16.63 2.72
CA SER A 67 -1.63 -17.75 1.82
C SER A 67 -1.76 -19.11 2.52
N CYS A 68 -1.32 -19.21 3.78
CA CYS A 68 -1.52 -20.43 4.58
C CYS A 68 -3.01 -20.75 4.74
N PHE A 69 -3.83 -19.75 5.06
CA PHE A 69 -5.27 -19.90 5.18
C PHE A 69 -5.92 -20.35 3.86
N LEU A 70 -5.60 -19.70 2.73
CA LEU A 70 -6.15 -20.07 1.43
C LEU A 70 -5.82 -21.51 1.02
N ASN A 71 -4.61 -21.97 1.37
CA ASN A 71 -4.20 -23.34 1.13
C ASN A 71 -5.02 -24.33 1.99
N GLN A 72 -5.24 -23.99 3.26
CA GLN A 72 -6.06 -24.81 4.18
C GLN A 72 -7.51 -24.93 3.70
N ILE A 73 -8.13 -23.82 3.28
CA ILE A 73 -9.54 -23.84 2.85
C ILE A 73 -9.72 -24.31 1.41
N SER A 74 -8.65 -24.54 0.65
CA SER A 74 -8.75 -24.95 -0.77
C SER A 74 -9.47 -26.29 -0.95
N THR A 75 -9.34 -27.19 0.03
CA THR A 75 -9.97 -28.52 0.05
C THR A 75 -11.45 -28.46 0.44
N HIS A 76 -11.81 -27.55 1.34
CA HIS A 76 -13.16 -27.42 1.88
C HIS A 76 -14.03 -26.47 1.06
N TYR A 77 -13.47 -25.32 0.67
CA TYR A 77 -14.15 -24.23 -0.02
C TYR A 77 -13.32 -23.74 -1.22
N PRO A 78 -13.19 -24.57 -2.28
CA PRO A 78 -12.38 -24.23 -3.44
C PRO A 78 -12.84 -22.92 -4.10
N PHE A 79 -14.14 -22.64 -4.14
CA PHE A 79 -14.65 -21.37 -4.70
C PHE A 79 -14.09 -20.14 -3.97
N ILE A 80 -14.08 -20.17 -2.63
CA ILE A 80 -13.57 -19.06 -1.80
C ILE A 80 -12.06 -18.91 -2.04
N SER A 81 -11.31 -20.02 -1.97
CA SER A 81 -9.86 -20.01 -2.18
C SER A 81 -9.50 -19.44 -3.56
N HIS A 82 -10.06 -19.99 -4.64
CA HIS A 82 -9.77 -19.54 -6.00
C HIS A 82 -10.14 -18.08 -6.26
N SER A 83 -11.18 -17.54 -5.61
CA SER A 83 -11.55 -16.14 -5.77
C SER A 83 -10.55 -15.16 -5.14
N LEU A 84 -9.79 -15.59 -4.13
CA LEU A 84 -8.84 -14.75 -3.40
C LEU A 84 -7.39 -14.91 -3.90
N THR A 85 -7.04 -16.08 -4.47
CA THR A 85 -5.70 -16.39 -5.00
C THR A 85 -5.13 -15.35 -5.99
N PRO A 86 -5.89 -14.76 -6.93
CA PRO A 86 -5.36 -13.76 -7.85
C PRO A 86 -4.78 -12.52 -7.16
N PHE A 87 -5.15 -12.27 -5.90
CA PHE A 87 -4.70 -11.10 -5.15
C PHE A 87 -3.55 -11.39 -4.20
N THR A 88 -3.09 -12.65 -4.11
CA THR A 88 -1.92 -13.02 -3.31
C THR A 88 -0.60 -12.95 -4.09
N ILE A 89 -0.58 -12.26 -5.22
CA ILE A 89 0.61 -12.09 -6.06
C ILE A 89 1.72 -11.45 -5.25
N GLU A 90 2.92 -12.02 -5.37
CA GLU A 90 4.12 -11.51 -4.72
C GLU A 90 4.49 -10.15 -5.34
N PRO A 91 4.66 -9.10 -4.53
CA PRO A 91 5.11 -7.82 -5.03
C PRO A 91 6.54 -7.93 -5.55
N PRO A 92 6.99 -6.94 -6.33
CA PRO A 92 8.35 -6.88 -6.84
C PRO A 92 9.39 -7.04 -5.73
N VAL A 93 10.46 -7.81 -6.00
CA VAL A 93 11.57 -8.05 -5.04
C VAL A 93 12.23 -6.74 -4.60
N ASN A 94 12.25 -5.74 -5.48
CA ASN A 94 12.68 -4.37 -5.19
C ASN A 94 11.51 -3.42 -5.45
N ASP A 95 10.66 -3.21 -4.45
CA ASP A 95 9.75 -2.06 -4.44
C ASP A 95 10.37 -0.95 -3.58
N PRO A 96 10.71 0.21 -4.16
CA PRO A 96 11.22 1.36 -3.40
C PRO A 96 10.21 1.87 -2.36
N ASP A 97 8.93 1.52 -2.47
CA ASP A 97 7.89 1.92 -1.54
C ASP A 97 7.66 0.90 -0.40
N CYS A 98 8.49 -0.15 -0.30
CA CYS A 98 8.34 -1.22 0.70
C CYS A 98 8.43 -0.74 2.16
N ASP A 99 9.20 0.33 2.41
CA ASP A 99 9.39 0.97 3.71
C ASP A 99 8.57 2.27 3.85
N TRP A 100 7.76 2.62 2.86
CA TRP A 100 7.01 3.87 2.87
C TRP A 100 5.95 3.87 3.98
N GLY A 101 6.15 4.74 4.97
CA GLY A 101 5.27 4.85 6.15
C GLY A 101 5.59 3.89 7.30
N SER A 102 6.65 3.08 7.19
CA SER A 102 7.20 2.34 8.32
C SER A 102 7.96 3.31 9.23
N HIS A 103 7.31 3.77 10.30
CA HIS A 103 7.99 4.46 11.39
C HIS A 103 8.85 3.48 12.20
N SER A 104 9.91 2.93 11.60
CA SER A 104 11.08 2.53 12.38
C SER A 104 12.05 3.69 12.31
N SER A 105 12.12 4.46 13.38
CA SER A 105 13.23 5.36 13.65
C SER A 105 14.52 4.55 13.70
N SER A 106 15.17 4.41 12.55
CA SER A 106 16.56 3.98 12.44
C SER A 106 17.30 5.09 11.70
N PRO A 107 18.22 5.82 12.35
CA PRO A 107 19.12 6.72 11.66
C PRO A 107 20.15 5.85 10.94
N CYS A 108 19.93 5.53 9.68
CA CYS A 108 20.98 4.97 8.84
C CYS A 108 21.93 6.09 8.41
N LEU A 109 22.70 6.62 9.36
CA LEU A 109 23.99 7.24 9.09
C LEU A 109 24.98 6.10 8.84
N ASN A 110 25.08 5.65 7.59
CA ASN A 110 26.33 5.05 7.16
C ASN A 110 27.19 6.19 6.60
N PRO A 111 28.41 6.43 7.14
CA PRO A 111 29.35 7.32 6.50
C PRO A 111 29.69 6.75 5.11
N PRO A 112 29.86 7.58 4.07
CA PRO A 112 30.26 7.10 2.76
C PRO A 112 31.68 6.51 2.84
N ASP A 113 31.83 5.29 2.31
CA ASP A 113 33.12 4.63 2.16
C ASP A 113 34.10 5.48 1.33
N PRO A 114 35.42 5.49 1.65
CA PRO A 114 36.39 6.41 1.07
C PRO A 114 36.92 6.01 -0.32
N GLU A 115 36.19 5.20 -1.10
CA GLU A 115 36.76 4.51 -2.27
C GLU A 115 36.31 5.04 -3.66
N PHE A 116 35.67 6.20 -3.73
CA PHE A 116 35.37 6.88 -5.01
C PHE A 116 35.99 8.29 -5.09
N ALA A 117 37.30 8.36 -4.87
CA ALA A 117 38.12 9.47 -5.33
C ALA A 117 38.55 9.20 -6.79
N GLY A 118 37.71 9.55 -7.77
CA GLY A 118 38.12 9.46 -9.18
C GLY A 118 36.98 9.23 -10.18
N GLY A 119 35.97 10.08 -10.16
CA GLY A 119 34.92 10.06 -11.18
C GLY A 119 34.03 11.28 -11.00
N GLN A 120 34.33 12.34 -11.74
CA GLN A 120 33.54 13.55 -11.79
C GLN A 120 32.12 13.19 -12.25
N MET A 121 31.22 13.07 -11.29
CA MET A 121 29.83 12.73 -11.50
C MET A 121 29.13 13.99 -12.04
N ASP A 122 28.79 13.96 -13.33
CA ASP A 122 28.11 15.01 -14.09
C ASP A 122 26.63 15.14 -13.64
N TRP A 123 26.40 15.59 -12.42
CA TRP A 123 25.07 16.01 -11.92
C TRP A 123 24.96 17.53 -11.75
N MET A 124 26.00 18.27 -12.18
CA MET A 124 26.14 19.72 -12.01
C MET A 124 26.28 20.47 -13.34
N THR A 125 25.73 19.94 -14.43
CA THR A 125 25.35 20.78 -15.58
C THR A 125 23.93 21.30 -15.33
N PRO A 126 23.74 22.60 -15.04
CA PRO A 126 22.43 23.12 -14.70
C PRO A 126 21.52 23.02 -15.92
N LYS A 127 20.34 22.40 -15.77
CA LYS A 127 19.22 22.53 -16.72
C LYS A 127 18.63 23.96 -16.73
N GLU A 128 19.39 24.96 -16.31
CA GLU A 128 18.97 26.35 -16.16
C GLU A 128 18.61 26.97 -17.51
N ASP A 129 19.30 26.59 -18.58
CA ASP A 129 19.01 27.05 -19.94
C ASP A 129 17.72 26.45 -20.53
N LEU A 130 17.32 25.26 -20.07
CA LEU A 130 16.07 24.60 -20.49
C LEU A 130 14.88 25.10 -19.68
N PHE A 131 15.06 25.34 -18.38
CA PHE A 131 14.03 25.88 -17.51
C PHE A 131 13.68 27.33 -17.88
N SER A 132 14.70 28.17 -18.14
CA SER A 132 14.51 29.57 -18.54
C SER A 132 13.92 29.73 -19.95
N LYS A 133 13.96 28.67 -20.78
CA LYS A 133 13.46 28.65 -22.16
C LYS A 133 12.11 27.95 -22.29
N ALA A 134 11.66 27.26 -21.25
CA ALA A 134 10.33 26.66 -21.21
C ALA A 134 9.27 27.75 -21.00
N SER A 135 8.19 27.70 -21.78
CA SER A 135 7.04 28.57 -21.55
C SER A 135 6.42 28.27 -20.17
N ASP A 136 6.00 29.30 -19.44
CA ASP A 136 5.29 29.18 -18.16
C ASP A 136 4.13 28.16 -18.22
N ARG A 137 3.44 28.08 -19.36
CA ARG A 137 2.36 27.11 -19.58
C ARG A 137 2.88 25.67 -19.59
N HIS A 138 4.05 25.44 -20.18
CA HIS A 138 4.67 24.13 -20.22
C HIS A 138 5.18 23.71 -18.84
N LEU A 139 5.79 24.65 -18.10
CA LEU A 139 6.21 24.43 -16.72
C LEU A 139 5.03 24.10 -15.81
N ALA A 140 3.95 24.87 -15.89
CA ALA A 140 2.72 24.62 -15.14
C ALA A 140 2.13 23.23 -15.46
N GLN A 141 2.07 22.84 -16.73
CA GLN A 141 1.58 21.51 -17.13
C GLN A 141 2.44 20.37 -16.57
N GLN A 142 3.77 20.52 -16.59
CA GLN A 142 4.68 19.52 -16.03
C GLN A 142 4.52 19.42 -14.50
N LEU A 143 4.39 20.56 -13.82
CA LEU A 143 4.13 20.60 -12.38
C LEU A 143 2.77 19.96 -12.04
N THR A 144 1.69 20.32 -12.75
CA THR A 144 0.38 19.66 -12.57
C THR A 144 0.47 18.15 -12.81
N LEU A 145 1.24 17.72 -13.81
CA LEU A 145 1.40 16.30 -14.11
C LEU A 145 2.14 15.58 -12.98
N ILE A 146 3.23 16.16 -12.46
CA ILE A 146 3.98 15.63 -11.32
C ILE A 146 3.09 15.60 -10.07
N GLU A 147 2.37 16.68 -9.78
CA GLU A 147 1.43 16.75 -8.66
C GLU A 147 0.33 15.71 -8.78
N SER A 148 -0.24 15.50 -9.98
CA SER A 148 -1.26 14.47 -10.18
C SER A 148 -0.71 13.05 -9.97
N GLN A 149 0.54 12.80 -10.39
CA GLN A 149 1.20 11.51 -10.18
C GLN A 149 1.51 11.28 -8.69
N LEU A 150 1.99 12.31 -7.98
CA LEU A 150 2.22 12.26 -6.54
C LEU A 150 0.91 12.09 -5.77
N PHE A 151 -0.15 12.80 -6.14
CA PHE A 151 -1.46 12.71 -5.51
C PHE A 151 -2.08 11.32 -5.69
N CYS A 152 -1.99 10.75 -6.89
CA CYS A 152 -2.42 9.37 -7.13
C CYS A 152 -1.63 8.33 -6.31
N ARG A 153 -0.40 8.65 -5.92
CA ARG A 153 0.42 7.83 -5.01
C ARG A 153 0.10 8.04 -3.54
N ILE A 154 -0.46 9.19 -3.15
CA ILE A 154 -0.97 9.43 -1.79
C ILE A 154 -2.25 8.60 -1.60
N LYS A 155 -2.06 7.36 -1.16
CA LYS A 155 -3.18 6.52 -0.68
C LYS A 155 -3.66 7.05 0.67
N ALA A 156 -4.96 6.91 0.93
CA ALA A 156 -5.65 7.36 2.14
C ALA A 156 -5.16 6.61 3.41
N SER A 157 -3.93 6.89 3.82
CA SER A 157 -3.33 6.49 5.08
C SER A 157 -3.26 7.72 5.97
N GLY A 158 -4.44 8.16 6.42
CA GLY A 158 -4.72 8.78 7.73
C GLY A 158 -3.92 9.96 8.29
N HIS A 159 -2.84 10.46 7.68
CA HIS A 159 -1.94 11.39 8.38
C HIS A 159 -1.56 12.68 7.63
N LEU A 160 -2.20 12.99 6.49
CA LEU A 160 -1.92 14.24 5.74
C LEU A 160 -3.18 14.98 5.24
N LEU A 161 -4.37 14.69 5.76
CA LEU A 161 -5.58 15.43 5.37
C LEU A 161 -5.73 16.82 6.01
N ILE A 162 -4.79 17.26 6.85
CA ILE A 162 -4.92 18.51 7.61
C ILE A 162 -4.15 19.72 7.04
N PRO A 163 -3.03 19.61 6.28
CA PRO A 163 -2.42 20.83 5.72
C PRO A 163 -3.07 21.32 4.42
N MET A 164 -3.73 20.46 3.65
CA MET A 164 -4.11 20.79 2.25
C MET A 164 -5.40 21.61 2.11
N LEU A 165 -6.27 21.66 3.12
CA LEU A 165 -7.43 22.56 3.10
C LEU A 165 -7.04 24.04 3.31
N ILE A 166 -5.85 24.32 3.83
CA ILE A 166 -5.36 25.69 4.01
C ILE A 166 -4.79 26.26 2.71
N LEU A 167 -4.21 25.43 1.83
CA LEU A 167 -3.64 25.90 0.57
C LEU A 167 -4.69 26.17 -0.52
N PHE A 168 -5.78 25.42 -0.55
CA PHE A 168 -6.86 25.68 -1.53
C PHE A 168 -7.74 26.89 -1.17
N SER A 169 -7.77 27.32 0.10
CA SER A 169 -8.60 28.47 0.52
C SER A 169 -7.90 29.83 0.38
N LEU A 170 -6.62 29.87 0.02
CA LEU A 170 -5.85 31.12 -0.18
C LEU A 170 -5.64 31.48 -1.67
N ALA A 171 -6.17 30.66 -2.59
CA ALA A 171 -6.06 30.85 -4.04
C ALA A 171 -7.42 31.14 -4.72
N SER A 172 -8.43 31.61 -3.99
CA SER A 172 -9.70 32.14 -4.53
C SER A 172 -9.96 33.55 -4.06
#